data_AF-A0A8D8G1E1-F1
#
_entry.id   AF-A0A8D8G1E1-F1
#
_cell.length_a   1.000
_cell.length_b   1.000
_cell.length_c   1.000
_cell.angle_alpha   90.00
_cell.angle_beta   90.00
_cell.angle_gamma   90.00
#
_symmetry.space_group_name_H-M   'P 1'
#
loop_
_entity.id
_entity.type
_entity.pdbx_description
1 polymer ?
#
loop_
_entity_poly.entity_id
_entity_poly.type
_entity_poly.pdbx_seq_one_letter_code
_entity_poly.pdbx_strand_id
1 'polypeptide(L)'
;GISYIVFMVVAGMSAVRDASGSLADLVGNNFTSCSTELNNCHYGLNNDYGILQLMAISSWLTYIGCWAATLSTALTNLLSVPRLIQALGIDQIYPGLIFFSKGYGKHGEPYRGYVLVFLVSFTFIMIANLNVIAPLITNFFLAAYALVNFCTFHAATVKPLGWRPTFKYYHPWL
;
A
#
# COMPACT_ATOMS: atom_id res chain seq x y z
N GLY A 1 -9.36 -9.23 2.41
CA GLY A 1 -9.15 -10.45 1.60
C GLY A 1 -10.31 -10.66 0.64
N ILE A 2 -11.45 -11.13 1.16
CA ILE A 2 -12.64 -11.46 0.35
C ILE A 2 -13.15 -10.26 -0.48
N SER A 3 -13.17 -9.06 0.10
CA SER A 3 -13.58 -7.84 -0.60
C SER A 3 -12.79 -7.55 -1.88
N TYR A 4 -11.47 -7.77 -1.86
CA TYR A 4 -10.62 -7.57 -3.05
C TYR A 4 -10.93 -8.58 -4.15
N ILE A 5 -11.17 -9.85 -3.79
CA ILE A 5 -11.51 -10.90 -4.75
C ILE A 5 -12.86 -10.61 -5.40
N VAL A 6 -13.88 -10.30 -4.59
CA VAL A 6 -15.21 -9.93 -5.09
C VAL A 6 -15.10 -8.75 -6.05
N PHE A 7 -14.33 -7.73 -5.68
CA PHE A 7 -14.12 -6.57 -6.52
C PHE A 7 -13.46 -6.90 -7.86
N MET A 8 -12.40 -7.73 -7.87
CA MET A 8 -11.73 -8.15 -9.10
C MET A 8 -12.66 -8.95 -10.03
N VAL A 9 -13.46 -9.86 -9.46
CA VAL A 9 -14.41 -10.67 -10.24
C VAL A 9 -15.50 -9.79 -10.84
N VAL A 10 -16.08 -8.87 -10.05
CA VAL A 10 -17.10 -7.93 -10.55
C VAL A 10 -16.54 -7.04 -11.65
N ALA A 11 -15.38 -6.40 -11.43
CA ALA A 11 -14.75 -5.54 -12.44
C ALA A 11 -14.39 -6.30 -13.72
N GLY A 12 -13.92 -7.54 -13.62
CA GLY A 12 -13.61 -8.38 -14.77
C GLY A 12 -14.83 -8.85 -15.56
N MET A 13 -15.99 -9.04 -14.90
CA MET A 13 -17.24 -9.39 -15.58
C MET A 13 -17.94 -8.18 -16.20
N SER A 14 -17.76 -6.97 -15.64
CA SER A 14 -18.50 -5.78 -16.06
C SER A 14 -17.74 -4.83 -17.00
N ALA A 15 -16.44 -5.03 -17.21
CA ALA A 15 -15.62 -4.14 -18.04
C ALA A 15 -14.77 -4.90 -19.08
N VAL A 16 -14.64 -4.30 -20.26
CA VAL A 16 -13.74 -4.79 -21.31
C VAL A 16 -12.31 -4.27 -21.11
N ARG A 17 -11.32 -5.01 -21.63
CA ARG A 17 -9.90 -4.67 -21.52
C ARG A 17 -9.57 -3.33 -22.19
N ASP A 18 -10.08 -3.13 -23.41
CA ASP A 18 -9.82 -1.98 -24.27
C ASP A 18 -11.17 -1.45 -24.82
N ALA A 19 -11.37 -0.13 -24.78
CA ALA A 19 -12.58 0.52 -25.29
C ALA A 19 -12.27 1.88 -25.94
N SER A 20 -12.85 2.15 -27.11
CA SER A 20 -12.69 3.44 -27.80
C SER A 20 -13.61 4.55 -27.27
N GLY A 21 -14.74 4.18 -26.63
CA GLY A 21 -15.80 5.13 -26.25
C GLY A 21 -16.76 5.50 -27.39
N SER A 22 -16.70 4.82 -28.54
CA SER A 22 -17.61 5.03 -29.67
C SER A 22 -18.86 4.16 -29.57
N LEU A 23 -20.04 4.75 -29.82
CA LEU A 23 -21.31 4.00 -29.92
C LEU A 23 -21.33 3.05 -31.13
N ALA A 24 -20.48 3.27 -32.13
CA ALA A 24 -20.39 2.41 -33.30
C ALA A 24 -19.84 1.02 -32.97
N ASP A 25 -18.92 0.93 -31.99
CA ASP A 25 -18.33 -0.35 -31.56
C ASP A 25 -19.36 -1.22 -30.82
N LEU A 26 -20.32 -0.59 -30.12
CA LEU A 26 -21.44 -1.26 -29.46
C LEU A 26 -22.46 -1.80 -30.46
N VAL A 27 -22.69 -1.09 -31.58
CA VAL A 27 -23.62 -1.52 -32.63
C VAL A 27 -23.00 -2.57 -33.54
N GLY A 28 -21.69 -2.47 -33.79
CA GLY A 28 -20.93 -3.41 -34.64
C GLY A 28 -20.47 -4.69 -33.93
N ASN A 29 -20.70 -4.83 -32.62
CA ASN A 29 -20.18 -5.91 -31.77
C ASN A 29 -18.67 -6.17 -31.94
N ASN A 30 -17.91 -5.14 -32.32
CA ASN A 30 -16.48 -5.26 -32.64
C ASN A 30 -15.65 -4.33 -31.75
N PHE A 31 -15.37 -4.80 -30.54
CA PHE A 31 -14.63 -4.06 -29.52
C PHE A 31 -13.11 -4.08 -29.71
N THR A 32 -12.60 -4.88 -30.66
CA THR A 32 -11.15 -4.97 -30.95
C THR A 32 -10.65 -3.90 -31.90
N SER A 33 -11.55 -3.17 -32.58
CA SER A 33 -11.23 -2.16 -33.59
C SER A 33 -10.23 -1.10 -33.10
N CYS A 34 -10.33 -0.68 -31.82
CA CYS A 34 -9.41 0.31 -31.25
C CYS A 34 -8.01 -0.24 -30.95
N SER A 35 -7.91 -1.54 -30.65
CA SER A 35 -6.66 -2.23 -30.36
C SER A 35 -5.88 -2.58 -31.63
N THR A 36 -6.56 -2.83 -32.74
CA THR A 36 -5.93 -3.34 -33.98
C THR A 36 -5.65 -2.26 -35.02
N GLU A 37 -6.46 -1.20 -35.09
CA GLU A 37 -6.32 -0.19 -36.15
C GLU A 37 -5.74 1.15 -35.68
N LEU A 38 -6.00 1.57 -34.44
CA LEU A 38 -5.65 2.92 -33.98
C LEU A 38 -4.59 2.95 -32.87
N ASN A 39 -4.31 1.82 -32.19
CA ASN A 39 -3.40 1.70 -31.03
C ASN A 39 -3.63 2.77 -29.93
N ASN A 40 -4.81 3.38 -29.89
CA ASN A 40 -5.13 4.50 -29.02
C ASN A 40 -6.55 4.34 -28.47
N CYS A 41 -6.71 3.39 -27.56
CA CYS A 41 -7.93 3.22 -26.79
C CYS A 41 -7.86 4.11 -25.54
N HIS A 42 -8.76 5.08 -25.41
CA HIS A 42 -8.79 5.99 -24.27
C HIS A 42 -9.45 5.39 -23.03
N TYR A 43 -10.31 4.38 -23.21
CA TYR A 43 -11.05 3.72 -22.14
C TYR A 43 -10.72 2.23 -22.09
N GLY A 44 -11.19 1.58 -21.03
CA GLY A 44 -10.96 0.16 -20.78
C GLY A 44 -10.09 -0.07 -19.55
N LEU A 45 -10.15 -1.29 -19.03
CA LEU A 45 -9.51 -1.66 -17.76
C LEU A 45 -7.98 -1.46 -17.77
N ASN A 46 -7.35 -1.53 -18.95
CA ASN A 46 -5.89 -1.39 -19.10
C ASN A 46 -5.43 0.06 -19.33
N ASN A 47 -6.26 0.90 -19.94
CA ASN A 47 -5.86 2.23 -20.39
C ASN A 47 -6.35 3.35 -19.46
N ASP A 48 -7.44 3.13 -18.72
CA ASP A 48 -8.04 4.12 -17.83
C ASP A 48 -8.05 3.67 -16.37
N TYR A 49 -7.28 4.36 -15.53
CA TYR A 49 -7.26 4.17 -14.07
C TYR A 49 -8.55 4.66 -13.38
N GLY A 50 -9.36 5.47 -14.07
CA GLY A 50 -10.64 6.02 -13.62
C GLY A 50 -11.86 5.14 -13.88
N ILE A 51 -11.70 3.97 -14.50
CA ILE A 51 -12.80 3.09 -14.94
C ILE A 51 -13.77 2.72 -13.81
N LEU A 52 -13.28 2.66 -12.57
CA LEU A 52 -14.06 2.37 -11.37
C LEU A 52 -15.12 3.44 -11.07
N GLN A 53 -14.86 4.67 -11.49
CA GLN A 53 -15.78 5.79 -11.32
C GLN A 53 -16.89 5.76 -12.37
N LEU A 54 -16.62 5.17 -13.53
CA LEU A 54 -17.58 4.99 -14.63
C LEU A 54 -18.57 3.85 -14.33
N MET A 55 -18.12 2.79 -13.64
CA MET A 55 -19.00 1.68 -13.22
C MET A 55 -19.79 1.97 -11.94
N ALA A 56 -19.42 3.00 -11.18
CA ALA A 56 -20.06 3.32 -9.91
C ALA A 56 -21.41 4.02 -10.10
N ILE A 57 -22.33 3.85 -9.14
CA ILE A 57 -23.64 4.53 -9.13
C ILE A 57 -23.47 6.05 -9.11
N SER A 58 -22.44 6.56 -8.43
CA SER A 58 -22.09 7.97 -8.39
C SER A 58 -20.58 8.14 -8.33
N SER A 59 -20.02 8.84 -9.31
CA SER A 59 -18.57 9.09 -9.39
C SER A 59 -18.05 9.92 -8.21
N TRP A 60 -18.87 10.84 -7.70
CA TRP A 60 -18.52 11.70 -6.55
C TRP A 60 -18.26 10.89 -5.27
N LEU A 61 -19.08 9.88 -5.01
CA LEU A 61 -18.94 9.02 -3.84
C LEU A 61 -17.63 8.21 -3.88
N THR A 62 -17.29 7.67 -5.06
CA THR A 62 -16.04 6.92 -5.27
C THR A 62 -14.81 7.81 -5.06
N TYR A 63 -14.84 9.07 -5.54
CA TYR A 63 -13.77 10.03 -5.29
C TYR A 63 -13.58 10.30 -3.80
N ILE A 64 -14.65 10.66 -3.08
CA ILE A 64 -14.55 10.93 -1.63
C ILE A 64 -14.03 9.69 -0.88
N GLY A 65 -14.51 8.50 -1.24
CA GLY A 65 -14.05 7.26 -0.63
C GLY A 65 -12.55 7.02 -0.83
N CYS A 66 -12.03 7.28 -2.03
CA CYS A 66 -10.60 7.17 -2.33
C CYS A 66 -9.78 8.14 -1.47
N TRP A 67 -10.16 9.42 -1.43
CA TRP A 67 -9.49 10.43 -0.62
C TRP A 67 -9.53 10.09 0.87
N ALA A 68 -10.68 9.66 1.38
CA ALA A 68 -10.83 9.26 2.77
C ALA A 68 -9.90 8.08 3.12
N ALA A 69 -9.82 7.07 2.25
CA ALA A 69 -8.95 5.91 2.45
C ALA A 69 -7.46 6.28 2.42
N THR A 70 -7.03 7.07 1.44
CA THR A 70 -5.63 7.50 1.31
C THR A 70 -5.21 8.44 2.45
N LEU A 71 -6.07 9.38 2.84
CA LEU A 71 -5.77 10.30 3.95
C LEU A 71 -5.74 9.57 5.29
N SER A 72 -6.68 8.66 5.54
CA SER A 72 -6.71 7.89 6.79
C SER A 72 -5.45 7.03 6.97
N THR A 73 -5.02 6.35 5.92
CA THR A 73 -3.79 5.53 5.94
C THR A 73 -2.54 6.40 6.07
N ALA A 74 -2.47 7.53 5.35
CA ALA A 74 -1.36 8.48 5.47
C ALA A 74 -1.24 9.05 6.89
N LEU A 75 -2.35 9.47 7.50
CA LEU A 75 -2.38 10.01 8.87
C LEU A 75 -1.94 8.95 9.89
N THR A 76 -2.44 7.72 9.75
CA THR A 76 -2.05 6.60 10.63
C THR A 76 -0.54 6.34 10.57
N ASN A 77 0.05 6.36 9.37
CA ASN A 77 1.48 6.16 9.19
C ASN A 77 2.30 7.34 9.72
N LEU A 78 1.83 8.58 9.53
CA LEU A 78 2.49 9.78 10.02
C LEU A 78 2.59 9.79 11.56
N LEU A 79 1.59 9.26 12.26
CA LEU A 79 1.56 9.19 13.72
C LEU A 79 2.31 7.97 14.30
N SER A 80 2.29 6.83 13.61
CA SER A 80 2.89 5.58 14.10
C SER A 80 4.39 5.48 13.86
N VAL A 81 4.87 5.87 12.68
CA VAL A 81 6.29 5.71 12.28
C VAL A 81 7.25 6.48 13.22
N PRO A 82 7.00 7.75 13.59
CA PRO A 82 7.89 8.48 14.50
C PRO A 82 7.98 7.84 15.88
N ARG A 83 6.89 7.25 16.36
CA ARG A 83 6.85 6.53 17.65
C ARG A 83 7.65 5.24 17.58
N LEU A 84 7.60 4.52 16.46
CA LEU A 84 8.44 3.35 16.22
C LEU A 84 9.93 3.73 16.22
N ILE A 85 10.31 4.80 15.51
CA ILE A 85 11.69 5.31 15.47
C ILE A 85 12.15 5.74 16.87
N GLN A 86 11.29 6.40 17.63
CA GLN A 86 11.58 6.82 19.00
C GLN A 86 11.82 5.62 19.93
N ALA A 87 10.96 4.59 19.86
CA ALA A 87 11.13 3.37 20.65
C ALA A 87 12.48 2.69 20.35
N LEU A 88 12.82 2.54 19.07
CA LEU A 88 14.12 2.00 18.64
C LEU A 88 15.32 2.84 19.13
N GLY A 89 15.16 4.16 19.22
CA GLY A 89 16.18 5.05 19.77
C GLY A 89 16.35 4.96 21.30
N ILE A 90 15.27 4.63 22.03
CA ILE A 90 15.30 4.41 23.49
C ILE A 90 16.00 3.09 23.81
N ASP A 91 15.81 2.07 22.97
CA ASP A 91 16.46 0.76 23.13
C ASP A 91 17.99 0.82 22.89
N GLN A 92 18.52 1.96 22.43
CA GLN A 92 19.96 2.22 22.18
C GLN A 92 20.68 1.16 21.32
N ILE A 93 19.93 0.41 20.51
CA ILE A 93 20.48 -0.65 19.63
C ILE A 93 21.39 -0.04 18.56
N TYR A 94 21.05 1.17 18.08
CA TYR A 94 21.80 1.88 17.06
C TYR A 94 22.23 3.27 17.56
N PRO A 95 23.54 3.57 17.65
CA PRO A 95 24.03 4.83 18.21
C PRO A 95 23.56 6.07 17.44
N GLY A 96 23.31 5.95 16.14
CA GLY A 96 22.78 7.04 15.31
C GLY A 96 21.29 7.37 15.56
N LEU A 97 20.51 6.40 16.06
CA LEU A 97 19.07 6.58 16.32
C LEU A 97 18.79 7.20 17.71
N ILE A 98 19.80 7.27 18.58
CA ILE A 98 19.71 7.90 19.91
C ILE A 98 19.32 9.39 19.79
N PHE A 99 19.67 10.05 18.69
CA PHE A 99 19.27 11.44 18.44
C PHE A 99 17.74 11.63 18.39
N PHE A 100 16.98 10.59 18.00
CA PHE A 100 15.53 10.61 17.87
C PHE A 100 14.78 10.14 19.13
N SER A 101 15.49 9.64 20.15
CA SER A 101 14.88 9.11 21.39
C SER A 101 14.33 10.22 22.30
N LYS A 102 14.79 11.47 22.13
CA LYS A 102 14.37 12.61 22.95
C LYS A 102 12.93 13.01 22.58
N GLY A 103 11.98 12.59 23.41
CA GLY A 103 10.61 13.10 23.40
C GLY A 103 10.56 14.53 23.95
N TYR A 104 9.68 15.36 23.41
CA TYR A 104 9.45 16.72 23.92
C TYR A 104 7.99 16.89 24.35
N GLY A 105 7.77 17.82 25.28
CA GLY A 105 6.45 18.15 25.81
C GLY A 105 5.91 17.12 26.81
N LYS A 106 4.72 17.40 27.35
CA LYS A 106 4.06 16.59 28.40
C LYS A 106 3.70 15.17 27.95
N HIS A 107 3.56 14.97 26.64
CA HIS A 107 3.19 13.68 26.03
C HIS A 107 4.38 12.95 25.39
N GLY A 108 5.61 13.47 25.53
CA GLY A 108 6.82 12.80 25.03
C GLY A 108 6.87 12.66 23.51
N GLU A 109 6.37 13.66 22.77
CA GLU A 109 6.19 13.56 21.32
C GLU A 109 7.53 13.62 20.57
N PRO A 110 7.74 12.75 19.56
CA PRO A 110 8.98 12.71 18.79
C PRO A 110 8.97 13.72 17.63
N TYR A 111 9.05 15.02 17.92
CA TYR A 111 9.10 16.08 16.88
C TYR A 111 10.19 15.85 15.82
N ARG A 112 11.37 15.39 16.25
CA ARG A 112 12.47 15.04 15.33
C ARG A 112 12.11 13.90 14.38
N GLY A 113 11.35 12.91 14.88
CA GLY A 113 10.84 11.80 14.07
C GLY A 113 9.82 12.27 13.04
N TYR A 114 8.90 13.18 13.41
CA TYR A 114 7.95 13.77 12.46
C TYR A 114 8.65 14.51 11.33
N VAL A 115 9.69 15.31 11.63
CA VAL A 115 10.47 16.03 10.61
C VAL A 115 11.18 15.06 9.65
N LEU A 116 11.76 13.98 10.18
CA LEU A 116 12.40 12.95 9.35
C LEU A 116 11.38 12.30 8.41
N VAL A 117 10.23 11.86 8.94
CA VAL A 117 9.17 11.23 8.14
C VAL A 117 8.64 12.19 7.07
N PHE A 118 8.51 13.47 7.39
CA PHE A 118 8.11 14.51 6.45
C PHE A 118 9.12 14.67 5.31
N LEU A 119 10.41 14.79 5.60
CA LEU A 119 11.47 14.93 4.58
C LEU A 119 11.56 13.71 3.67
N VAL A 120 11.50 12.50 4.25
CA VAL A 120 11.53 11.26 3.48
C VAL A 120 10.29 11.15 2.59
N SER A 121 9.10 11.41 3.13
CA SER A 121 7.85 11.39 2.35
C SER A 121 7.86 12.42 1.23
N PHE A 122 8.36 13.63 1.50
CA PHE A 122 8.50 14.69 0.50
C PHE A 122 9.40 14.29 -0.67
N THR A 123 10.51 13.59 -0.37
CA THR A 123 11.43 13.08 -1.40
C THR A 123 10.74 12.09 -2.34
N PHE A 124 9.91 11.18 -1.79
CA PHE A 124 9.14 10.24 -2.61
C PHE A 124 8.00 10.90 -3.39
N ILE A 125 7.36 11.92 -2.82
CA ILE A 125 6.32 12.70 -3.52
C ILE A 125 6.90 13.42 -4.75
N MET A 126 8.14 13.92 -4.68
CA MET A 126 8.79 14.59 -5.81
C MET A 126 8.99 13.70 -7.04
N ILE A 127 9.05 12.38 -6.89
CA ILE A 127 9.18 11.43 -8.01
C ILE A 127 7.88 11.38 -8.84
N ALA A 128 6.73 11.70 -8.22
CA ALA A 128 5.40 11.81 -8.85
C ALA A 128 4.97 10.63 -9.75
N ASN A 129 5.58 9.45 -9.60
CA ASN A 129 5.28 8.26 -10.40
C ASN A 129 4.98 7.05 -9.50
N LEU A 130 3.69 6.74 -9.37
CA LEU A 130 3.20 5.64 -8.53
C LEU A 130 3.69 4.26 -9.02
N ASN A 131 3.86 4.08 -10.33
CA ASN A 131 4.28 2.80 -10.91
C ASN A 131 5.73 2.44 -10.55
N VAL A 132 6.56 3.43 -10.25
CA VAL A 132 7.93 3.22 -9.77
C VAL A 132 7.97 3.05 -8.24
N ILE A 133 7.11 3.78 -7.51
CA ILE A 133 7.08 3.76 -6.05
C ILE A 133 6.46 2.46 -5.51
N ALA A 134 5.43 1.93 -6.17
CA ALA A 134 4.73 0.71 -5.75
C ALA A 134 5.67 -0.50 -5.54
N PRO A 135 6.49 -0.93 -6.53
CA PRO A 135 7.38 -2.07 -6.35
C PRO A 135 8.43 -1.86 -5.26
N LEU A 136 8.87 -0.62 -5.04
CA LEU A 136 9.82 -0.28 -3.98
C LEU A 136 9.22 -0.53 -2.60
N ILE A 137 8.01 -0.01 -2.35
CA ILE A 137 7.28 -0.22 -1.09
C ILE A 137 7.03 -1.71 -0.88
N THR A 138 6.56 -2.42 -1.91
CA THR A 138 6.31 -3.86 -1.85
C THR A 138 7.57 -4.63 -1.46
N ASN A 139 8.75 -4.29 -2.01
CA ASN A 139 10.00 -4.94 -1.66
C ASN A 139 10.37 -4.75 -0.17
N PHE A 140 10.26 -3.52 0.34
CA PHE A 140 10.53 -3.24 1.76
C PHE A 140 9.58 -3.99 2.70
N PHE A 141 8.27 -4.03 2.39
CA PHE A 141 7.32 -4.79 3.19
C PHE A 141 7.56 -6.30 3.11
N LEU A 142 7.86 -6.83 1.92
CA LEU A 142 8.20 -8.25 1.74
C LEU A 142 9.46 -8.63 2.54
N ALA A 143 10.51 -7.79 2.49
CA ALA A 143 11.72 -8.01 3.27
C ALA A 143 11.43 -7.98 4.77
N ALA A 144 10.63 -7.04 5.25
CA ALA A 144 10.23 -6.97 6.66
C ALA A 144 9.41 -8.20 7.09
N TYR A 145 8.45 -8.65 6.29
CA TYR A 145 7.68 -9.87 6.57
C TYR A 145 8.56 -11.13 6.54
N ALA A 146 9.49 -11.22 5.59
CA ALA A 146 10.46 -12.31 5.54
C ALA A 146 11.36 -12.32 6.77
N LEU A 147 11.85 -11.16 7.22
CA LEU A 147 12.65 -11.04 8.45
C LEU A 147 11.86 -11.44 9.69
N VAL A 148 10.60 -11.01 9.82
CA VAL A 148 9.74 -11.41 10.95
C VAL A 148 9.54 -12.93 10.95
N ASN A 149 9.18 -13.54 9.83
CA ASN A 149 9.00 -14.98 9.72
C ASN A 149 10.31 -15.75 9.96
N PHE A 150 11.44 -15.22 9.50
CA PHE A 150 12.75 -15.81 9.77
C PHE A 150 13.12 -15.73 11.26
N CYS A 151 12.87 -14.60 11.92
CA CYS A 151 13.11 -14.44 13.35
C CYS A 151 12.28 -15.42 14.18
N THR A 152 11.01 -15.64 13.82
CA THR A 152 10.15 -16.60 14.53
C THR A 152 10.56 -18.05 14.25
N PHE A 153 10.96 -18.38 13.03
CA PHE A 153 11.54 -19.68 12.68
C PHE A 153 12.82 -19.95 13.47
N HIS A 154 13.76 -19.00 13.45
CA HIS A 154 15.03 -19.10 14.16
C HIS A 154 14.82 -19.24 15.68
N ALA A 155 13.91 -18.46 16.27
CA ALA A 155 13.57 -18.59 17.69
C ALA A 155 12.97 -19.97 18.01
N ALA A 156 12.17 -20.55 17.13
CA ALA A 156 11.63 -21.89 17.31
C ALA A 156 12.69 -23.00 17.18
N THR A 157 13.71 -22.80 16.34
CA THR A 157 14.83 -23.75 16.20
C THR A 157 15.76 -23.70 17.40
N VAL A 158 16.16 -22.49 17.84
CA VAL A 158 17.12 -22.28 18.94
C VAL A 158 16.49 -22.51 20.31
N LYS A 159 15.15 -22.38 20.43
CA LYS A 159 14.37 -22.59 21.66
C LYS A 159 14.92 -21.81 22.87
N PRO A 160 15.06 -20.48 22.80
CA PRO A 160 15.50 -19.68 23.94
C PRO A 160 14.48 -19.77 25.08
N LEU A 161 14.92 -19.62 26.33
CA LEU A 161 14.10 -19.83 27.54
C LEU A 161 12.79 -19.00 27.57
N GLY A 162 12.77 -17.85 26.89
CA GLY A 162 11.62 -16.95 26.79
C GLY A 162 10.64 -17.25 25.65
N TRP A 163 10.93 -18.18 24.74
CA TRP A 163 10.08 -18.46 23.57
C TRP A 163 9.01 -19.51 23.88
N ARG A 164 7.77 -19.06 24.12
CA ARG A 164 6.59 -19.93 24.38
C ARG A 164 5.34 -19.42 23.66
N PRO A 165 5.24 -19.58 22.33
CA PRO A 165 4.06 -19.15 21.58
C PRO A 165 2.83 -19.95 22.02
N THR A 166 1.78 -19.27 22.47
CA THR A 166 0.51 -19.87 22.91
C THR A 166 -0.57 -19.90 21.82
N PHE A 167 -0.25 -19.41 20.62
CA PHE A 167 -1.20 -19.30 19.52
C PHE A 167 -1.48 -20.68 18.88
N LYS A 168 -2.78 -21.04 18.79
CA LYS A 168 -3.24 -22.37 18.36
C LYS A 168 -2.81 -22.78 16.94
N TYR A 169 -2.69 -21.82 16.02
CA TYR A 169 -2.34 -22.09 14.61
C TYR A 169 -0.90 -21.69 14.27
N TYR A 170 -0.06 -21.44 15.28
CA TYR A 170 1.36 -21.20 15.07
C TYR A 170 2.06 -22.53 14.76
N HIS A 171 2.77 -22.60 13.65
CA HIS A 171 3.63 -23.73 13.32
C HIS A 171 4.96 -23.18 12.82
N PRO A 172 6.11 -23.65 13.33
CA PRO A 172 7.40 -23.04 13.01
C PRO A 172 7.80 -23.15 11.54
N TRP A 173 7.18 -24.06 10.78
CA TRP A 173 7.47 -24.30 9.37
C TRP A 173 6.51 -23.58 8.40
N LEU A 174 5.54 -22.83 8.90
CA LEU A 174 4.61 -21.97 8.15
C LEU A 174 4.93 -20.50 8.40
#